data_AF-A0A066TF15-F1
#
_entry.id   AF-A0A066TF15-F1
#
_cell.length_a   1.000
_cell.length_b   1.000
_cell.length_c   1.000
_cell.angle_alpha   90.00
_cell.angle_beta   90.00
_cell.angle_gamma   90.00
#
_symmetry.space_group_name_H-M   'P 1'
#
loop_
_entity.id
_entity.type
_entity.pdbx_description
1 polymer ?
#
loop_
_entity_poly.entity_id
_entity_poly.type
_entity_poly.pdbx_seq_one_letter_code
_entity_poly.pdbx_strand_id
1 'polypeptide(L)'
;MNKRKPLKRDIKFSTTEELRANARKSYQDGAVTSTYELDVERVIELLNIALASEWVCVLRYLRHYYMASGLFMDAVKEEFMEHAQQEQKHAAMLAERITQLGGEPDLNPDVFIQRSPTEYIEGETLRDMVEADLIAERIVIDLYRQTIMYVGDYDTTTKRMLEHILAEEEDHADELSDMMEGLDGKPVSDKII
;
A
#
# COMPACT_ATOMS: atom_id res chain seq x y z
N MET A 1 -37.56 26.77 -7.82
CA MET A 1 -36.19 27.32 -7.66
C MET A 1 -35.29 26.22 -7.13
N ASN A 2 -34.42 25.67 -7.98
CA ASN A 2 -33.51 24.59 -7.59
C ASN A 2 -32.27 25.21 -6.94
N LYS A 3 -32.19 25.22 -5.60
CA LYS A 3 -31.02 25.73 -4.87
C LYS A 3 -29.89 24.71 -5.08
N ARG A 4 -28.95 25.02 -5.98
CA ARG A 4 -27.70 24.26 -6.13
C ARG A 4 -27.03 24.24 -4.75
N LYS A 5 -26.73 23.04 -4.22
CA LYS A 5 -25.86 22.90 -3.05
C LYS A 5 -24.54 23.63 -3.36
N PRO A 6 -23.97 24.41 -2.43
CA PRO A 6 -22.66 24.98 -2.63
C PRO A 6 -21.65 23.85 -2.84
N LEU A 7 -20.74 24.03 -3.80
CA LEU A 7 -19.57 23.16 -3.94
C LEU A 7 -18.82 23.18 -2.59
N LYS A 8 -18.27 22.04 -2.16
CA LYS A 8 -17.58 21.92 -0.86
C LYS A 8 -16.39 22.91 -0.70
N ARG A 9 -15.92 23.53 -1.79
CA ARG A 9 -14.88 24.57 -1.82
C ARG A 9 -15.13 25.58 -2.94
N ASP A 10 -14.89 26.86 -2.65
CA ASP A 10 -14.68 27.89 -3.66
C ASP A 10 -13.23 27.80 -4.17
N ILE A 11 -13.04 27.11 -5.29
CA ILE A 11 -11.72 27.01 -5.94
C ILE A 11 -11.46 28.30 -6.72
N LYS A 12 -10.49 29.08 -6.28
CA LYS A 12 -10.01 30.25 -7.03
C LYS A 12 -8.97 29.79 -8.06
N PHE A 13 -9.33 29.83 -9.33
CA PHE A 13 -8.41 29.49 -10.42
C PHE A 13 -7.39 30.62 -10.64
N SER A 14 -6.11 30.26 -10.73
CA SER A 14 -5.03 31.16 -11.11
C SER A 14 -5.20 31.63 -12.55
N THR A 15 -4.76 32.85 -12.85
CA THR A 15 -4.71 33.37 -14.22
C THR A 15 -3.63 32.68 -15.05
N THR A 16 -3.70 32.78 -16.38
CA THR A 16 -2.67 32.25 -17.28
C THR A 16 -1.29 32.84 -16.97
N GLU A 17 -1.23 34.13 -16.66
CA GLU A 17 -0.01 34.84 -16.29
C GLU A 17 0.57 34.30 -14.97
N GLU A 18 -0.28 34.09 -13.95
CA GLU A 18 0.12 33.51 -12.66
C GLU A 18 0.65 32.09 -12.81
N LEU A 19 -0.04 31.23 -13.58
CA LEU A 19 0.40 29.86 -13.85
C LEU A 19 1.79 29.83 -14.51
N ARG A 20 2.00 30.67 -15.54
CA ARG A 20 3.30 30.76 -16.22
C ARG A 20 4.39 31.34 -15.33
N ALA A 21 4.06 32.33 -14.50
CA ALA A 21 5.02 32.93 -13.57
C ALA A 21 5.46 31.93 -12.49
N ASN A 22 4.52 31.17 -11.93
CA ASN A 22 4.81 30.14 -10.93
C ASN A 22 5.67 29.03 -11.54
N ALA A 23 5.30 28.51 -12.71
CA ALA A 23 6.07 27.47 -13.40
C ALA A 23 7.53 27.89 -13.65
N ARG A 24 7.79 29.17 -13.99
CA ARG A 24 9.17 29.67 -14.17
C ARG A 24 9.96 29.81 -12.87
N LYS A 25 9.29 29.99 -11.73
CA LYS A 25 9.93 30.12 -10.42
C LYS A 25 10.31 28.76 -9.82
N SER A 26 9.51 27.73 -10.08
CA SER A 26 9.61 26.41 -9.44
C SER A 26 9.91 25.27 -10.42
N TYR A 27 10.49 25.55 -11.60
CA TYR A 27 10.73 24.50 -12.61
C TYR A 27 11.73 23.43 -12.17
N GLN A 28 12.51 23.72 -11.12
CA GLN A 28 13.49 22.79 -10.54
C GLN A 28 12.85 21.82 -9.55
N ASP A 29 11.62 22.09 -9.07
CA ASP A 29 10.94 21.33 -8.02
C ASP A 29 10.16 20.11 -8.58
N GLY A 30 10.48 19.71 -9.82
CA GLY A 30 9.88 18.56 -10.48
C GLY A 30 8.37 18.69 -10.71
N ALA A 31 7.61 17.63 -10.40
CA ALA A 31 6.16 17.59 -10.59
C ALA A 31 5.38 18.27 -9.46
N VAL A 32 6.04 18.66 -8.36
CA VAL A 32 5.43 19.38 -7.25
C VAL A 32 5.31 20.85 -7.63
N THR A 33 4.09 21.36 -7.63
CA THR A 33 3.81 22.75 -8.01
C THR A 33 3.44 23.58 -6.78
N SER A 34 3.45 24.90 -6.92
CA SER A 34 3.05 25.83 -5.84
C SER A 34 1.61 25.63 -5.35
N THR A 35 0.79 24.84 -6.04
CA THR A 35 -0.59 24.51 -5.67
C THR A 35 -0.71 23.18 -4.94
N TYR A 36 0.40 22.48 -4.67
CA TYR A 36 0.38 21.31 -3.79
C TYR A 36 0.10 21.77 -2.36
N GLU A 37 -0.96 21.25 -1.73
CA GLU A 37 -1.48 21.80 -0.46
C GLU A 37 -1.04 21.00 0.77
N LEU A 38 -0.48 19.81 0.60
CA LEU A 38 0.01 18.98 1.70
C LEU A 38 1.45 19.31 2.05
N ASP A 39 1.85 18.93 3.26
CA ASP A 39 3.25 18.84 3.64
C ASP A 39 3.89 17.66 2.89
N VAL A 40 4.73 17.98 1.88
CA VAL A 40 5.34 16.95 1.01
C VAL A 40 6.26 16.03 1.80
N GLU A 41 6.96 16.55 2.82
CA GLU A 41 7.86 15.76 3.65
C GLU A 41 7.07 14.72 4.45
N ARG A 42 5.91 15.11 4.99
CA ARG A 42 5.02 14.17 5.68
C ARG A 42 4.43 13.11 4.75
N VAL A 43 4.07 13.48 3.51
CA VAL A 43 3.60 12.49 2.52
C VAL A 43 4.72 11.50 2.17
N ILE A 44 5.94 11.99 1.94
CA ILE A 44 7.11 11.16 1.67
C ILE A 44 7.42 10.22 2.85
N GLU A 45 7.28 10.68 4.08
CA GLU A 45 7.45 9.86 5.29
C GLU A 45 6.45 8.70 5.31
N LEU A 46 5.16 8.98 5.09
CA LEU A 46 4.10 7.96 5.06
C LEU A 46 4.32 6.95 3.93
N LEU A 47 4.75 7.41 2.75
CA LEU A 47 5.07 6.52 1.63
C LEU A 47 6.31 5.66 1.92
N ASN A 48 7.30 6.16 2.66
CA ASN A 48 8.44 5.36 3.10
C ASN A 48 8.05 4.33 4.17
N ILE A 49 7.03 4.60 4.99
CA ILE A 49 6.45 3.61 5.90
C ILE A 49 5.78 2.49 5.10
N ALA A 50 4.94 2.82 4.13
CA ALA A 50 4.35 1.84 3.22
C ALA A 50 5.44 1.05 2.48
N LEU A 51 6.45 1.72 1.90
CA LEU A 51 7.55 1.08 1.17
C LEU A 51 8.31 0.06 2.02
N ALA A 52 8.61 0.40 3.28
CA ALA A 52 9.24 -0.53 4.21
C ALA A 52 8.33 -1.72 4.52
N SER A 53 7.03 -1.50 4.62
CA SER A 53 6.02 -2.55 4.85
C SER A 53 6.02 -3.55 3.69
N GLU A 54 5.97 -3.05 2.45
CA GLU A 54 6.00 -3.88 1.25
C GLU A 54 7.25 -4.76 1.19
N TRP A 55 8.44 -4.19 1.45
CA TRP A 55 9.67 -4.98 1.44
C TRP A 55 9.73 -6.03 2.56
N VAL A 56 9.16 -5.75 3.73
CA VAL A 56 9.03 -6.76 4.79
C VAL A 56 8.08 -7.87 4.34
N CYS A 57 6.94 -7.54 3.70
CA CYS A 57 6.00 -8.52 3.16
C CYS A 57 6.64 -9.37 2.05
N VAL A 58 7.34 -8.77 1.07
CA VAL A 58 8.10 -9.50 0.03
C VAL A 58 9.03 -10.55 0.66
N LEU A 59 9.84 -10.13 1.63
CA LEU A 59 10.83 -11.02 2.25
C LEU A 59 10.16 -12.11 3.08
N ARG A 60 9.03 -11.81 3.73
CA ARG A 60 8.26 -12.78 4.52
C ARG A 60 7.61 -13.82 3.62
N TYR A 61 6.89 -13.40 2.58
CA TYR A 61 6.29 -14.31 1.59
C TYR A 61 7.32 -15.19 0.90
N LEU A 62 8.47 -14.64 0.48
CA LEU A 62 9.55 -15.44 -0.11
C LEU A 62 10.03 -16.50 0.87
N ARG A 63 10.21 -16.15 2.15
CA ARG A 63 10.58 -17.13 3.18
C ARG A 63 9.50 -18.21 3.29
N HIS A 64 8.23 -17.82 3.42
CA HIS A 64 7.12 -18.76 3.53
C HIS A 64 7.01 -19.68 2.31
N TYR A 65 7.17 -19.15 1.10
CA TYR A 65 7.25 -19.96 -0.12
C TYR A 65 8.34 -21.03 -0.05
N TYR A 66 9.56 -20.66 0.34
CA TYR A 66 10.67 -21.63 0.40
C TYR A 66 10.52 -22.64 1.53
N MET A 67 9.91 -22.23 2.65
CA MET A 67 9.78 -23.07 3.86
C MET A 67 8.48 -23.89 3.90
N ALA A 68 7.48 -23.53 3.10
CA ALA A 68 6.24 -24.27 2.99
C ALA A 68 6.52 -25.71 2.54
N SER A 69 6.08 -26.65 3.37
CA SER A 69 6.26 -28.09 3.19
C SER A 69 5.06 -28.85 3.75
N GLY A 70 4.75 -30.02 3.20
CA GLY A 70 3.67 -30.88 3.67
C GLY A 70 2.73 -31.36 2.56
N LEU A 71 1.72 -32.15 2.93
CA LEU A 71 0.65 -32.54 2.02
C LEU A 71 -0.19 -31.29 1.70
N PHE A 72 -0.50 -31.02 0.44
CA PHE A 72 -1.28 -29.84 -0.02
C PHE A 72 -0.55 -28.48 -0.05
N MET A 73 0.80 -28.47 0.06
CA MET A 73 1.59 -27.22 0.04
C MET A 73 1.61 -26.48 -1.30
N ASP A 74 1.37 -27.16 -2.42
CA ASP A 74 1.68 -26.61 -3.74
C ASP A 74 0.84 -25.38 -4.07
N ALA A 75 -0.46 -25.39 -3.77
CA ALA A 75 -1.34 -24.25 -3.97
C ALA A 75 -0.93 -23.06 -3.09
N VAL A 76 -0.74 -23.27 -1.79
CA VAL A 76 -0.34 -22.19 -0.85
C VAL A 76 1.02 -21.60 -1.23
N LYS A 77 1.93 -22.40 -1.78
CA LYS A 77 3.21 -21.90 -2.29
C LYS A 77 3.06 -21.03 -3.52
N GLU A 78 2.23 -21.43 -4.47
CA GLU A 78 1.99 -20.62 -5.67
C GLU A 78 1.49 -19.23 -5.27
N GLU A 79 0.53 -19.18 -4.35
CA GLU A 79 -0.03 -17.93 -3.80
C GLU A 79 1.03 -17.09 -3.06
N PHE A 80 1.84 -17.67 -2.17
CA PHE A 80 2.93 -16.94 -1.53
C PHE A 80 3.93 -16.34 -2.53
N MET A 81 4.22 -17.04 -3.63
CA MET A 81 5.10 -16.52 -4.66
C MET A 81 4.43 -15.41 -5.48
N GLU A 82 3.13 -15.52 -5.75
CA GLU A 82 2.34 -14.51 -6.44
C GLU A 82 2.28 -13.21 -5.61
N HIS A 83 1.88 -13.29 -4.34
CA HIS A 83 1.83 -12.15 -3.44
C HIS A 83 3.20 -11.49 -3.30
N ALA A 84 4.29 -12.26 -3.12
CA ALA A 84 5.65 -11.70 -3.09
C ALA A 84 5.99 -10.86 -4.34
N GLN A 85 5.48 -11.22 -5.51
CA GLN A 85 5.68 -10.47 -6.74
C GLN A 85 4.77 -9.25 -6.85
N GLN A 86 3.56 -9.30 -6.31
CA GLN A 86 2.65 -8.15 -6.19
C GLN A 86 3.22 -7.11 -5.21
N GLU A 87 3.66 -7.53 -4.02
CA GLU A 87 4.28 -6.60 -3.05
C GLU A 87 5.54 -5.94 -3.60
N GLN A 88 6.32 -6.65 -4.42
CA GLN A 88 7.45 -6.03 -5.10
C GLN A 88 7.01 -4.95 -6.10
N LYS A 89 5.88 -5.13 -6.79
CA LYS A 89 5.32 -4.10 -7.68
C LYS A 89 4.79 -2.92 -6.86
N HIS A 90 4.10 -3.16 -5.74
CA HIS A 90 3.67 -2.13 -4.80
C HIS A 90 4.85 -1.28 -4.32
N ALA A 91 5.93 -1.93 -3.86
CA ALA A 91 7.17 -1.26 -3.47
C ALA A 91 7.75 -0.39 -4.59
N ALA A 92 7.74 -0.87 -5.84
CA ALA A 92 8.23 -0.11 -6.98
C ALA A 92 7.37 1.15 -7.25
N MET A 93 6.04 1.02 -7.17
CA MET A 93 5.12 2.15 -7.33
C MET A 93 5.33 3.21 -6.26
N LEU A 94 5.49 2.79 -4.99
CA LEU A 94 5.77 3.69 -3.87
C LEU A 94 7.10 4.41 -4.03
N ALA A 95 8.16 3.69 -4.42
CA ALA A 95 9.48 4.28 -4.63
C ALA A 95 9.48 5.31 -5.77
N GLU A 96 8.78 5.00 -6.86
CA GLU A 96 8.59 5.95 -7.95
C GLU A 96 7.84 7.20 -7.47
N ARG A 97 6.76 7.02 -6.69
CA ARG A 97 5.97 8.14 -6.20
C ARG A 97 6.74 9.04 -5.24
N ILE A 98 7.54 8.45 -4.34
CA ILE A 98 8.45 9.20 -3.46
C ILE A 98 9.39 10.09 -4.28
N THR A 99 9.99 9.52 -5.33
CA THR A 99 10.92 10.25 -6.21
C THR A 99 10.20 11.38 -6.96
N GLN A 100 8.98 11.14 -7.45
CA GLN A 100 8.17 12.17 -8.12
C GLN A 100 7.81 13.35 -7.20
N LEU A 101 7.73 13.12 -5.89
CA LEU A 101 7.49 14.15 -4.87
C LEU A 101 8.78 14.86 -4.43
N GLY A 102 9.93 14.51 -5.01
CA GLY A 102 11.24 15.08 -4.68
C GLY A 102 11.91 14.46 -3.46
N GLY A 103 11.37 13.36 -2.93
CA GLY A 103 11.98 12.59 -1.84
C GLY A 103 12.91 11.49 -2.34
N GLU A 104 13.61 10.86 -1.40
CA GLU A 104 14.43 9.66 -1.66
C GLU A 104 13.70 8.42 -1.10
N PRO A 105 13.48 7.38 -1.91
CA PRO A 105 12.97 6.11 -1.41
C PRO A 105 14.06 5.42 -0.59
N ASP A 106 13.81 5.21 0.68
CA ASP A 106 14.80 4.62 1.58
C ASP A 106 14.67 3.09 1.59
N LEU A 107 15.51 2.48 0.75
CA LEU A 107 15.62 1.04 0.55
C LEU A 107 16.69 0.39 1.44
N ASN A 108 17.14 1.06 2.50
CA ASN A 108 18.13 0.49 3.40
C ASN A 108 17.48 -0.61 4.27
N PRO A 109 17.91 -1.89 4.17
CA PRO A 109 17.30 -2.97 4.95
C PRO A 109 17.39 -2.77 6.46
N ASP A 110 18.38 -2.03 6.97
CA ASP A 110 18.57 -1.78 8.40
C ASP A 110 17.39 -1.01 9.03
N VAL A 111 16.63 -0.26 8.23
CA VAL A 111 15.52 0.56 8.70
C VAL A 111 14.15 -0.07 8.48
N PHE A 112 14.04 -1.13 7.68
CA PHE A 112 12.74 -1.70 7.29
C PHE A 112 11.93 -2.14 8.50
N ILE A 113 12.49 -2.94 9.40
CA ILE A 113 11.77 -3.42 10.60
C ILE A 113 11.45 -2.29 11.57
N GLN A 114 12.30 -1.26 11.64
CA GLN A 114 12.05 -0.12 12.54
C GLN A 114 10.94 0.79 12.03
N ARG A 115 10.74 0.83 10.70
CA ARG A 115 9.78 1.72 10.04
C ARG A 115 8.47 1.03 9.70
N SER A 116 8.52 -0.25 9.34
CA SER A 116 7.34 -1.05 9.02
C SER A 116 6.48 -1.26 10.27
N PRO A 117 5.14 -1.11 10.18
CA PRO A 117 4.22 -1.58 11.20
C PRO A 117 4.02 -3.11 11.15
N THR A 118 4.42 -3.78 10.07
CA THR A 118 4.36 -5.25 9.96
C THR A 118 5.65 -5.90 10.46
N GLU A 119 5.50 -7.08 11.04
CA GLU A 119 6.62 -7.87 11.56
C GLU A 119 7.11 -8.89 10.53
N TYR A 120 8.39 -9.25 10.64
CA TYR A 120 8.96 -10.40 9.95
C TYR A 120 8.76 -11.65 10.79
N ILE A 121 7.57 -12.25 10.70
CA ILE A 121 7.24 -13.49 11.40
C ILE A 121 7.58 -14.68 10.49
N GLU A 122 8.24 -15.68 11.08
CA GLU A 122 8.76 -16.83 10.35
C GLU A 122 7.75 -17.97 10.14
N GLY A 123 6.95 -18.29 11.16
CA GLY A 123 6.07 -19.46 11.17
C GLY A 123 6.80 -20.82 11.20
N GLU A 124 6.25 -21.78 11.97
CA GLU A 124 6.77 -23.16 12.04
C GLU A 124 5.97 -24.14 11.20
N THR A 125 4.67 -23.88 11.02
CA THR A 125 3.74 -24.68 10.21
C THR A 125 3.14 -23.85 9.08
N LEU A 126 2.55 -24.52 8.08
CA LEU A 126 1.86 -23.83 6.98
C LEU A 126 0.75 -22.91 7.51
N ARG A 127 0.05 -23.34 8.56
CA ARG A 127 -0.97 -22.55 9.23
C ARG A 127 -0.39 -21.29 9.86
N ASP A 128 0.76 -21.40 10.55
CA ASP A 128 1.42 -20.24 11.17
C ASP A 128 1.87 -19.22 10.12
N MET A 129 2.34 -19.70 8.96
CA MET A 129 2.74 -18.83 7.84
C MET A 129 1.55 -18.05 7.29
N VAL A 130 0.44 -18.73 6.98
CA VAL A 130 -0.80 -18.09 6.50
C VAL A 130 -1.36 -17.12 7.56
N GLU A 131 -1.27 -17.48 8.85
CA GLU A 131 -1.72 -16.59 9.94
C GLU A 131 -0.87 -15.32 10.02
N ALA A 132 0.46 -15.47 9.93
CA ALA A 132 1.39 -14.36 9.94
C ALA A 132 1.15 -13.39 8.76
N ASP A 133 0.97 -13.93 7.55
CA ASP A 133 0.70 -13.12 6.37
C ASP A 133 -0.66 -12.43 6.47
N LEU A 134 -1.72 -13.14 6.87
CA LEU A 134 -3.05 -12.55 7.03
C LEU A 134 -3.08 -11.42 8.07
N ILE A 135 -2.35 -11.56 9.18
CA ILE A 135 -2.23 -10.50 10.17
C ILE A 135 -1.51 -9.29 9.57
N ALA A 136 -0.44 -9.52 8.82
CA ALA A 136 0.30 -8.45 8.17
C ALA A 136 -0.54 -7.69 7.13
N GLU A 137 -1.32 -8.38 6.28
CA GLU A 137 -2.17 -7.69 5.30
C GLU A 137 -3.23 -6.84 5.96
N ARG A 138 -3.80 -7.29 7.08
CA ARG A 138 -4.76 -6.47 7.83
C ARG A 138 -4.14 -5.20 8.40
N ILE A 139 -2.88 -5.26 8.83
CA ILE A 139 -2.12 -4.08 9.27
C ILE A 139 -1.86 -3.13 8.08
N VAL A 140 -1.47 -3.68 6.93
CA VAL A 140 -1.17 -2.91 5.71
C VAL A 140 -2.42 -2.25 5.13
N ILE A 141 -3.56 -2.95 5.10
CA ILE A 141 -4.87 -2.40 4.73
C ILE A 141 -5.21 -1.17 5.59
N ASP A 142 -5.04 -1.25 6.90
CA ASP A 142 -5.32 -0.13 7.80
C ASP A 142 -4.34 1.02 7.62
N LEU A 143 -3.06 0.75 7.33
CA LEU A 143 -2.06 1.76 6.96
C LEU A 143 -2.49 2.48 5.67
N TYR A 144 -2.90 1.75 4.63
CA TYR A 144 -3.32 2.34 3.36
C TYR A 144 -4.58 3.17 3.50
N ARG A 145 -5.61 2.67 4.19
CA ARG A 145 -6.85 3.44 4.45
C ARG A 145 -6.56 4.75 5.17
N GLN A 146 -5.71 4.72 6.20
CA GLN A 146 -5.31 5.93 6.93
C GLN A 146 -4.53 6.91 6.03
N THR A 147 -3.61 6.40 5.21
CA THR A 147 -2.81 7.22 4.30
C THR A 147 -3.67 7.83 3.19
N ILE A 148 -4.61 7.08 2.61
CA ILE A 148 -5.61 7.55 1.63
C ILE A 148 -6.47 8.67 2.24
N MET A 149 -6.92 8.50 3.49
CA MET A 149 -7.67 9.54 4.20
C MET A 149 -6.83 10.80 4.44
N TYR A 150 -5.54 10.64 4.76
CA TYR A 150 -4.62 11.75 4.98
C TYR A 150 -4.40 12.56 3.70
N VAL A 151 -4.07 11.90 2.58
CA VAL A 151 -3.81 12.59 1.31
C VAL A 151 -5.08 13.20 0.70
N GLY A 152 -6.22 12.52 0.89
CA GLY A 152 -7.53 13.02 0.47
C GLY A 152 -7.57 13.48 -0.99
N ASP A 153 -8.31 14.56 -1.25
CA ASP A 153 -8.42 15.15 -2.59
C ASP A 153 -7.28 16.15 -2.90
N TYR A 154 -6.28 16.27 -2.02
CA TYR A 154 -5.16 17.20 -2.17
C TYR A 154 -3.99 16.60 -2.96
N ASP A 155 -3.87 15.28 -2.96
CA ASP A 155 -2.91 14.54 -3.78
C ASP A 155 -3.61 13.37 -4.47
N THR A 156 -4.32 13.68 -5.54
CA THR A 156 -5.13 12.70 -6.28
C THR A 156 -4.28 11.61 -6.96
N THR A 157 -3.02 11.90 -7.27
CA THR A 157 -2.13 10.93 -7.91
C THR A 157 -1.68 9.90 -6.89
N THR A 158 -1.21 10.33 -5.71
CA THR A 158 -0.89 9.41 -4.62
C THR A 158 -2.13 8.64 -4.18
N LYS A 159 -3.28 9.30 -4.01
CA LYS A 159 -4.54 8.64 -3.63
C LYS A 159 -4.91 7.49 -4.56
N ARG A 160 -4.92 7.70 -5.88
CA ARG A 160 -5.28 6.65 -6.85
C ARG A 160 -4.32 5.47 -6.82
N MET A 161 -3.03 5.73 -6.66
CA MET A 161 -2.02 4.69 -6.52
C MET A 161 -2.26 3.87 -5.26
N LEU A 162 -2.47 4.52 -4.11
CA LEU A 162 -2.74 3.83 -2.85
C LEU A 162 -4.08 3.08 -2.86
N GLU A 163 -5.11 3.62 -3.51
CA GLU A 163 -6.41 2.94 -3.69
C GLU A 163 -6.28 1.67 -4.55
N HIS A 164 -5.37 1.68 -5.54
CA HIS A 164 -5.07 0.50 -6.33
C HIS A 164 -4.34 -0.57 -5.52
N ILE A 165 -3.29 -0.19 -4.80
CA ILE A 165 -2.55 -1.11 -3.92
C ILE A 165 -3.49 -1.69 -2.87
N LEU A 166 -4.26 -0.84 -2.17
CA LEU A 166 -5.26 -1.26 -1.18
C LEU A 166 -6.22 -2.33 -1.71
N ALA A 167 -6.66 -2.23 -2.97
CA ALA A 167 -7.54 -3.23 -3.55
C ALA A 167 -6.85 -4.60 -3.69
N GLU A 168 -5.58 -4.62 -4.11
CA GLU A 168 -4.79 -5.87 -4.19
C GLU A 168 -4.54 -6.44 -2.77
N GLU A 169 -4.24 -5.59 -1.77
CA GLU A 169 -4.09 -6.05 -0.37
C GLU A 169 -5.37 -6.64 0.22
N GLU A 170 -6.53 -6.04 -0.12
CA GLU A 170 -7.82 -6.56 0.31
C GLU A 170 -8.12 -7.93 -0.33
N ASP A 171 -7.72 -8.14 -1.58
CA ASP A 171 -7.81 -9.43 -2.27
C ASP A 171 -6.86 -10.46 -1.64
N HIS A 172 -5.58 -10.10 -1.39
CA HIS A 172 -4.61 -10.98 -0.71
C HIS A 172 -5.14 -11.46 0.65
N ALA A 173 -5.74 -10.56 1.44
CA ALA A 173 -6.30 -10.89 2.74
C ALA A 173 -7.53 -11.83 2.65
N ASP A 174 -8.35 -11.71 1.60
CA ASP A 174 -9.49 -12.61 1.36
C ASP A 174 -8.99 -14.02 1.01
N GLU A 175 -8.01 -14.13 0.11
CA GLU A 175 -7.41 -15.40 -0.31
C GLU A 175 -6.73 -16.12 0.86
N LEU A 176 -5.95 -15.41 1.68
CA LEU A 176 -5.33 -15.96 2.89
C LEU A 176 -6.38 -16.36 3.94
N SER A 177 -7.48 -15.62 4.05
CA SER A 177 -8.59 -15.98 4.96
C SER A 177 -9.24 -17.29 4.51
N ASP A 178 -9.50 -17.47 3.22
CA ASP A 178 -10.05 -18.70 2.66
C ASP A 178 -9.09 -19.89 2.87
N MET A 179 -7.78 -19.68 2.67
CA MET A 179 -6.75 -20.69 2.98
C MET A 179 -6.76 -21.07 4.46
N MET A 180 -6.87 -20.09 5.36
CA MET A 180 -6.95 -20.34 6.80
C MET A 180 -8.17 -21.19 7.17
N GLU A 181 -9.33 -20.90 6.60
CA GLU A 181 -10.55 -21.70 6.82
C GLU A 181 -10.39 -23.14 6.34
N GLY A 182 -9.75 -23.32 5.17
CA GLY A 182 -9.43 -24.63 4.62
C GLY A 182 -8.48 -25.44 5.52
N LEU A 183 -7.45 -24.79 6.07
CA LEU A 183 -6.49 -25.40 6.99
C LEU A 183 -7.10 -25.76 8.34
N ASP A 184 -8.03 -24.94 8.85
CA ASP A 184 -8.78 -25.22 10.07
C ASP A 184 -9.83 -26.34 9.88
N GLY A 185 -10.06 -26.79 8.64
CA GLY A 185 -11.04 -27.82 8.32
C GLY A 185 -12.48 -27.38 8.60
N LYS A 186 -12.75 -26.06 8.55
CA LYS A 186 -14.12 -25.57 8.75
C LYS A 186 -15.00 -26.09 7.60
N PRO A 187 -16.18 -26.64 7.90
CA PRO A 187 -17.12 -26.98 6.85
C PRO A 187 -17.46 -25.72 6.07
N VAL A 188 -17.53 -25.81 4.74
CA VAL A 188 -18.08 -24.75 3.88
C VAL A 188 -19.39 -24.35 4.52
N SER A 189 -19.43 -23.16 5.12
CA SER A 189 -20.63 -22.69 5.79
C SER A 189 -21.77 -22.80 4.79
N ASP A 190 -22.90 -23.38 5.19
CA ASP A 190 -24.14 -23.22 4.45
C ASP A 190 -24.37 -21.71 4.38
N LYS A 191 -23.93 -21.06 3.29
CA LYS A 191 -24.41 -19.74 2.91
C LYS A 191 -25.88 -19.94 2.59
N ILE A 192 -26.69 -19.89 3.65
CA ILE A 192 -28.14 -19.94 3.60
C ILE A 192 -28.58 -18.81 2.68
N ILE A 193 -29.21 -19.23 1.58
CA ILE A 193 -30.16 -18.55 0.69
C ILE A 193 -30.56 -17.14 1.12
#